data_AF-A0A351J0V1-F1
#
_entry.id   AF-A0A351J0V1-F1
#
_cell.length_a   1.000
_cell.length_b   1.000
_cell.length_c   1.000
_cell.angle_alpha   90.00
_cell.angle_beta   90.00
_cell.angle_gamma   90.00
#
_symmetry.space_group_name_H-M   'P 1'
#
loop_
_entity.id
_entity.type
_entity.pdbx_description
1 polymer ?
#
loop_
_entity_poly.entity_id
_entity_poly.type
_entity_poly.pdbx_seq_one_letter_code
_entity_poly.pdbx_strand_id
1 'polypeptide(L)'
;AYVAEAKKQVFGQVAIDMIAGPSEILIIADASCNPRYVAADLLSQAEHDANACAVLITDSEKLAKDVKKELETQWHPLPRREIARASIQANGKIILTDSIERAIELSNRLAPEHLELCVDNPFDYLDAIRHAGSLFLGKYCPEALGDYLAGPNHTLPTSGTARFSSPLSVDDFVKKSQFTYYTPAALSNVAEDVAYFAEKEGLSAHANSVLVRTIGETP
;
A
#
# COMPACT_ATOMS: atom_id res chain seq x y z
N ALA A 1 15.03 3.82 -13.26
CA ALA A 1 14.81 2.84 -14.34
C ALA A 1 15.72 1.61 -14.22
N TYR A 2 17.05 1.72 -14.40
CA TYR A 2 17.96 0.57 -14.38
C TYR A 2 17.90 -0.30 -13.11
N VAL A 3 17.85 0.32 -11.93
CA VAL A 3 17.76 -0.43 -10.65
C VAL A 3 16.44 -1.21 -10.54
N ALA A 4 15.31 -0.59 -10.90
CA ALA A 4 14.00 -1.25 -10.86
C ALA A 4 13.94 -2.46 -11.81
N GLU A 5 14.51 -2.33 -13.02
CA GLU A 5 14.60 -3.44 -13.97
C GLU A 5 15.56 -4.54 -13.48
N ALA A 6 16.72 -4.18 -12.94
CA ALA A 6 17.65 -5.14 -12.37
C ALA A 6 17.01 -5.95 -11.22
N LYS A 7 16.27 -5.29 -10.32
CA LYS A 7 15.52 -5.96 -9.24
C LYS A 7 14.52 -6.98 -9.81
N LYS A 8 13.79 -6.63 -10.87
CA LYS A 8 12.86 -7.57 -11.55
C LYS A 8 13.58 -8.80 -12.08
N GLN A 9 14.72 -8.62 -12.74
CA GLN A 9 15.46 -9.71 -13.38
C GLN A 9 16.06 -10.71 -12.37
N VAL A 10 16.44 -10.24 -11.19
CA VAL A 10 17.02 -11.12 -10.14
C VAL A 10 15.97 -11.72 -9.20
N PHE A 11 14.71 -11.30 -9.29
CA PHE A 11 13.63 -11.87 -8.49
C PHE A 11 13.47 -13.37 -8.77
N GLY A 12 13.42 -14.17 -7.71
CA GLY A 12 13.40 -15.64 -7.77
C GLY A 12 14.78 -16.28 -7.58
N GLN A 13 15.87 -15.58 -7.90
CA GLN A 13 17.22 -15.94 -7.42
C GLN A 13 17.45 -15.33 -6.03
N VAL A 14 17.00 -14.09 -5.85
CA VAL A 14 16.88 -13.42 -4.56
C VAL A 14 15.45 -12.89 -4.41
N ALA A 15 15.00 -12.73 -3.17
CA ALA A 15 13.79 -11.97 -2.90
C ALA A 15 14.07 -10.47 -3.12
N ILE A 16 13.03 -9.73 -3.49
CA ILE A 16 13.02 -8.27 -3.49
C ILE A 16 11.81 -7.82 -2.68
N ASP A 17 11.94 -6.67 -2.04
CA ASP A 17 10.87 -5.93 -1.36
C ASP A 17 9.74 -5.58 -2.34
N MET A 18 10.00 -4.67 -3.28
CA MET A 18 9.04 -4.26 -4.29
C MET A 18 9.73 -3.62 -5.49
N ILE A 19 8.97 -3.47 -6.58
CA ILE A 19 9.40 -2.70 -7.74
C ILE A 19 8.83 -1.30 -7.58
N ALA A 20 9.68 -0.33 -7.25
CA ALA A 20 9.26 1.05 -7.11
C ALA A 20 8.74 1.61 -8.45
N GLY A 21 7.55 2.20 -8.40
CA GLY A 21 7.03 3.11 -9.43
C GLY A 21 7.26 4.57 -9.01
N PRO A 22 6.69 5.54 -9.74
CA PRO A 22 6.65 6.93 -9.30
C PRO A 22 5.92 7.06 -7.97
N SER A 23 6.41 7.94 -7.09
CA SER A 23 5.79 8.21 -5.80
C SER A 23 4.48 9.01 -5.97
N GLU A 24 3.52 8.80 -5.09
CA GLU A 24 2.19 9.40 -5.18
C GLU A 24 1.62 9.84 -3.83
N ILE A 25 0.93 10.98 -3.82
CA ILE A 25 0.11 11.43 -2.69
C ILE A 25 -1.32 11.68 -3.19
N LEU A 26 -2.28 11.23 -2.40
CA LEU A 26 -3.70 11.55 -2.57
C LEU A 26 -4.22 12.20 -1.30
N ILE A 27 -4.75 13.41 -1.42
CA ILE A 27 -5.37 14.14 -0.31
C ILE A 27 -6.88 14.16 -0.54
N ILE A 28 -7.65 13.64 0.41
CA ILE A 28 -9.10 13.87 0.49
C ILE A 28 -9.32 15.01 1.47
N ALA A 29 -9.89 16.13 1.01
CA ALA A 29 -10.11 17.31 1.84
C ALA A 29 -11.52 17.87 1.70
N ASP A 30 -12.17 18.16 2.83
CA ASP A 30 -13.48 18.81 2.86
C ASP A 30 -13.40 20.34 2.73
N ALA A 31 -14.55 20.99 2.54
CA ALA A 31 -14.66 22.44 2.43
C ALA A 31 -14.06 23.26 3.60
N SER A 32 -13.84 22.64 4.77
CA SER A 32 -13.34 23.30 5.97
C SER A 32 -11.81 23.31 6.09
N CYS A 33 -11.12 22.68 5.14
CA CYS A 33 -9.66 22.64 5.10
C CYS A 33 -9.04 23.99 4.73
N ASN A 34 -7.85 24.24 5.28
CA ASN A 34 -7.04 25.38 4.89
C ASN A 34 -6.34 25.06 3.56
N PRO A 35 -6.58 25.82 2.47
CA PRO A 35 -5.95 25.57 1.18
C PRO A 35 -4.41 25.66 1.24
N ARG A 36 -3.86 26.38 2.23
CA ARG A 36 -2.41 26.48 2.48
C ARG A 36 -1.77 25.18 2.91
N TYR A 37 -2.48 24.36 3.68
CA TYR A 37 -1.97 23.08 4.15
C TYR A 37 -1.99 22.08 2.99
N VAL A 38 -3.17 21.90 2.39
CA VAL A 38 -3.35 20.99 1.24
C VAL A 38 -2.38 21.29 0.10
N ALA A 39 -2.14 22.57 -0.25
CA ALA A 39 -1.17 22.91 -1.28
C ALA A 39 0.28 22.58 -0.89
N ALA A 40 0.65 22.73 0.38
CA ALA A 40 1.98 22.40 0.87
C ALA A 40 2.24 20.89 0.80
N ASP A 41 1.25 20.08 1.20
CA ASP A 41 1.35 18.62 1.19
C ASP A 41 1.32 18.06 -0.24
N LEU A 42 0.58 18.67 -1.18
CA LEU A 42 0.71 18.33 -2.60
C LEU A 42 2.12 18.65 -3.15
N LEU A 43 2.73 19.74 -2.68
CA LEU A 43 4.06 20.16 -3.11
C LEU A 43 5.18 19.35 -2.48
N SER A 44 5.02 18.83 -1.24
CA SER A 44 6.00 17.94 -0.61
C SER A 44 6.25 16.71 -1.46
N GLN A 45 5.19 16.08 -1.97
CA GLN A 45 5.36 14.94 -2.88
C GLN A 45 5.85 15.40 -4.26
N ALA A 46 5.32 16.49 -4.81
CA ALA A 46 5.69 16.94 -6.16
C ALA A 46 7.18 17.28 -6.30
N GLU A 47 7.84 17.72 -5.23
CA GLU A 47 9.27 18.03 -5.29
C GLU A 47 10.18 16.80 -5.32
N HIS A 48 9.69 15.59 -4.99
CA HIS A 48 10.50 14.38 -4.99
C HIS A 48 11.05 14.03 -6.38
N ASP A 49 10.17 13.93 -7.38
CA ASP A 49 10.49 13.55 -8.76
C ASP A 49 9.53 14.22 -9.76
N ALA A 50 9.99 14.51 -10.98
CA ALA A 50 9.14 15.12 -12.01
C ALA A 50 7.98 14.19 -12.46
N ASN A 51 8.08 12.89 -12.18
CA ASN A 51 7.02 11.92 -12.42
C ASN A 51 6.16 11.63 -11.19
N ALA A 52 6.42 12.28 -10.04
CA ALA A 52 5.58 12.13 -8.86
C ALA A 52 4.15 12.58 -9.16
N CYS A 53 3.18 11.95 -8.50
CA CYS A 53 1.76 12.22 -8.66
C CYS A 53 1.20 12.89 -7.41
N ALA A 54 0.59 14.07 -7.56
CA ALA A 54 -0.07 14.77 -6.45
C ALA A 54 -1.54 15.02 -6.79
N VAL A 55 -2.44 14.35 -6.07
CA VAL A 55 -3.88 14.36 -6.35
C VAL A 55 -4.66 14.91 -5.16
N LEU A 56 -5.49 15.93 -5.41
CA LEU A 56 -6.52 16.37 -4.47
C LEU A 56 -7.88 15.83 -4.92
N ILE A 57 -8.63 15.22 -4.00
CA ILE A 57 -10.05 14.95 -4.15
C ILE A 57 -10.81 15.77 -3.10
N THR A 58 -11.79 16.55 -3.52
CA THR A 58 -12.57 17.41 -2.61
C THR A 58 -14.02 17.52 -3.05
N ASP A 59 -14.91 17.72 -2.08
CA ASP A 59 -16.32 18.05 -2.29
C ASP A 59 -16.57 19.56 -2.48
N SER A 60 -15.51 20.37 -2.45
CA SER A 60 -15.61 21.83 -2.43
C SER A 60 -14.92 22.47 -3.64
N GLU A 61 -15.74 23.00 -4.56
CA GLU A 61 -15.23 23.78 -5.70
C GLU A 61 -14.43 25.00 -5.25
N LYS A 62 -14.83 25.60 -4.11
CA LYS A 62 -14.10 26.72 -3.52
C LYS A 62 -12.71 26.28 -3.07
N LEU A 63 -12.59 25.18 -2.33
CA LEU A 63 -11.30 24.66 -1.88
C LEU A 63 -10.41 24.32 -3.08
N ALA A 64 -10.94 23.61 -4.08
CA ALA A 64 -10.23 23.27 -5.32
C ALA A 64 -9.61 24.50 -5.99
N LYS A 65 -10.38 25.58 -6.14
CA LYS A 65 -9.91 26.84 -6.74
C LYS A 65 -8.86 27.53 -5.89
N ASP A 66 -9.00 27.50 -4.56
CA ASP A 66 -8.09 28.17 -3.64
C ASP A 66 -6.76 27.40 -3.50
N VAL A 67 -6.79 26.07 -3.44
CA VAL A 67 -5.58 25.21 -3.48
C VAL A 67 -4.81 25.46 -4.77
N LYS A 68 -5.49 25.56 -5.92
CA LYS A 68 -4.82 25.85 -7.20
C LYS A 68 -4.04 27.17 -7.17
N LYS A 69 -4.58 28.22 -6.55
CA LYS A 69 -3.87 29.52 -6.40
C LYS A 69 -2.69 29.40 -5.45
N GLU A 70 -2.85 28.62 -4.40
CA GLU A 70 -1.83 28.45 -3.39
C GLU A 70 -0.65 27.62 -3.92
N LEU A 71 -0.88 26.61 -4.74
CA LEU A 71 0.18 25.87 -5.45
C LEU A 71 1.09 26.82 -6.24
N GLU A 72 0.48 27.74 -7.01
CA GLU A 72 1.22 28.77 -7.77
C GLU A 72 2.04 29.69 -6.84
N THR A 73 1.49 30.03 -5.68
CA THR A 73 2.15 30.92 -4.72
C THR A 73 3.32 30.21 -4.03
N GLN A 74 3.12 28.98 -3.57
CA GLN A 74 4.06 28.25 -2.73
C GLN A 74 5.21 27.63 -3.52
N TRP A 75 5.01 27.21 -4.76
CA TRP A 75 6.09 26.56 -5.52
C TRP A 75 7.17 27.53 -6.02
N HIS A 76 6.87 28.83 -6.11
CA HIS A 76 7.77 29.84 -6.68
C HIS A 76 9.07 30.01 -5.87
N PRO A 77 9.01 30.09 -4.52
CA PRO A 77 10.21 30.15 -3.70
C PRO A 77 10.93 28.80 -3.49
N LEU A 78 10.38 27.66 -3.96
CA LEU A 78 11.01 26.35 -3.71
C LEU A 78 12.34 26.22 -4.45
N PRO A 79 13.41 25.71 -3.80
CA PRO A 79 14.68 25.43 -4.48
C PRO A 79 14.52 24.43 -5.64
N ARG A 80 13.61 23.45 -5.50
CA ARG A 80 13.30 22.42 -6.50
C ARG A 80 12.08 22.76 -7.36
N ARG A 81 11.72 24.05 -7.51
CA ARG A 81 10.49 24.49 -8.19
C ARG A 81 10.28 23.90 -9.59
N GLU A 82 11.34 23.72 -10.38
CA GLU A 82 11.18 23.21 -11.76
C GLU A 82 10.74 21.74 -11.76
N ILE A 83 11.17 20.96 -10.76
CA ILE A 83 10.75 19.57 -10.56
C ILE A 83 9.29 19.53 -10.07
N ALA A 84 8.99 20.28 -9.00
CA ALA A 84 7.64 20.36 -8.45
C ALA A 84 6.62 20.83 -9.49
N ARG A 85 6.96 21.86 -10.26
CA ARG A 85 6.12 22.37 -11.35
C ARG A 85 5.91 21.32 -12.44
N ALA A 86 6.96 20.62 -12.87
CA ALA A 86 6.83 19.58 -13.88
C ALA A 86 5.91 18.43 -13.42
N SER A 87 6.07 17.97 -12.18
CA SER A 87 5.21 16.96 -11.56
C SER A 87 3.75 17.39 -11.53
N ILE A 88 3.45 18.57 -10.97
CA ILE A 88 2.08 19.10 -10.88
C ILE A 88 1.46 19.29 -12.26
N GLN A 89 2.20 19.79 -13.25
CA GLN A 89 1.68 20.03 -14.60
C GLN A 89 1.39 18.72 -15.35
N ALA A 90 2.26 17.73 -15.25
CA ALA A 90 2.10 16.46 -15.96
C ALA A 90 1.09 15.55 -15.25
N ASN A 91 1.22 15.41 -13.94
CA ASN A 91 0.59 14.35 -13.16
C ASN A 91 -0.37 14.87 -12.08
N GLY A 92 -0.30 16.16 -11.73
CA GLY A 92 -1.20 16.76 -10.76
C GLY A 92 -2.66 16.73 -11.22
N LYS A 93 -3.57 16.44 -10.28
CA LYS A 93 -5.03 16.46 -10.52
C LYS A 93 -5.76 17.05 -9.31
N ILE A 94 -6.80 17.82 -9.59
CA ILE A 94 -7.83 18.16 -8.61
C ILE A 94 -9.14 17.55 -9.12
N ILE A 95 -9.75 16.70 -8.31
CA ILE A 95 -10.96 15.96 -8.62
C ILE A 95 -12.07 16.45 -7.69
N LEU A 96 -13.17 16.91 -8.28
CA LEU A 96 -14.36 17.30 -7.55
C LEU A 96 -15.30 16.09 -7.42
N THR A 97 -15.79 15.84 -6.22
CA THR A 97 -16.79 14.82 -5.92
C THR A 97 -18.00 15.44 -5.24
N ASP A 98 -19.10 14.70 -5.17
CA ASP A 98 -20.32 15.18 -4.52
C ASP A 98 -20.26 15.05 -2.98
N SER A 99 -19.36 14.22 -2.46
CA SER A 99 -19.17 13.98 -1.03
C SER A 99 -17.80 13.36 -0.72
N ILE A 100 -17.46 13.27 0.58
CA ILE A 100 -16.24 12.62 1.10
C ILE A 100 -16.29 11.09 0.90
N GLU A 101 -17.45 10.47 1.07
CA GLU A 101 -17.63 9.03 0.83
C GLU A 101 -17.33 8.70 -0.64
N ARG A 102 -17.81 9.54 -1.58
CA ARG A 102 -17.49 9.36 -2.99
C ARG A 102 -15.99 9.58 -3.28
N ALA A 103 -15.34 10.49 -2.54
CA ALA A 103 -13.89 10.66 -2.61
C ALA A 103 -13.14 9.42 -2.13
N ILE A 104 -13.60 8.79 -1.05
CA ILE A 104 -13.03 7.54 -0.51
C ILE A 104 -13.21 6.39 -1.50
N GLU A 105 -14.38 6.25 -2.13
CA GLU A 105 -14.59 5.24 -3.17
C GLU A 105 -13.59 5.40 -4.33
N LEU A 106 -13.32 6.64 -4.74
CA LEU A 106 -12.34 6.92 -5.78
C LEU A 106 -10.91 6.66 -5.30
N SER A 107 -10.57 7.03 -4.08
CA SER A 107 -9.27 6.75 -3.46
C SER A 107 -9.00 5.24 -3.39
N ASN A 108 -9.97 4.44 -2.95
CA ASN A 108 -9.88 2.97 -2.97
C ASN A 108 -9.64 2.43 -4.39
N ARG A 109 -10.23 3.04 -5.41
CA ARG A 109 -9.97 2.69 -6.81
C ARG A 109 -8.60 3.12 -7.30
N LEU A 110 -7.96 4.11 -6.70
CA LEU A 110 -6.61 4.54 -7.03
C LEU A 110 -5.55 3.71 -6.26
N ALA A 111 -5.84 3.37 -5.01
CA ALA A 111 -4.96 2.65 -4.09
C ALA A 111 -3.59 3.35 -3.92
N PRO A 112 -3.59 4.59 -3.41
CA PRO A 112 -2.40 5.44 -3.36
C PRO A 112 -1.33 4.91 -2.39
N GLU A 113 -0.08 5.26 -2.66
CA GLU A 113 1.05 5.16 -1.73
C GLU A 113 0.75 5.93 -0.42
N HIS A 114 0.60 7.25 -0.50
CA HIS A 114 0.22 8.10 0.63
C HIS A 114 -1.22 8.59 0.49
N LEU A 115 -2.03 8.42 1.53
CA LEU A 115 -3.39 8.94 1.62
C LEU A 115 -3.52 9.87 2.82
N GLU A 116 -3.85 11.14 2.59
CA GLU A 116 -4.27 12.05 3.66
C GLU A 116 -5.80 12.18 3.68
N LEU A 117 -6.41 11.98 4.84
CA LEU A 117 -7.83 12.23 5.07
C LEU A 117 -7.98 13.49 5.93
N CYS A 118 -8.05 14.63 5.27
CA CYS A 118 -8.13 15.97 5.85
C CYS A 118 -9.59 16.36 6.11
N VAL A 119 -10.14 15.88 7.22
CA VAL A 119 -11.46 16.24 7.76
C VAL A 119 -11.40 16.39 9.28
N ASP A 120 -12.42 16.95 9.91
CA ASP A 120 -12.44 17.14 11.38
C ASP A 120 -12.59 15.82 12.16
N ASN A 121 -13.41 14.88 11.67
CA ASN A 121 -13.64 13.57 12.29
C ASN A 121 -13.16 12.43 11.37
N PRO A 122 -11.84 12.26 11.17
CA PRO A 122 -11.31 11.33 10.18
C PRO A 122 -11.58 9.86 10.54
N PHE A 123 -11.77 9.55 11.83
CA PHE A 123 -12.07 8.20 12.30
C PHE A 123 -13.45 7.69 11.90
N ASP A 124 -14.40 8.58 11.57
CA ASP A 124 -15.74 8.22 11.12
C ASP A 124 -15.73 7.52 9.74
N TYR A 125 -14.62 7.65 9.01
CA TYR A 125 -14.45 7.11 7.66
C TYR A 125 -13.40 6.00 7.56
N LEU A 126 -12.72 5.67 8.66
CA LEU A 126 -11.53 4.82 8.64
C LEU A 126 -11.85 3.40 8.12
N ASP A 127 -13.02 2.87 8.44
CA ASP A 127 -13.49 1.55 8.00
C ASP A 127 -13.83 1.48 6.51
N ALA A 128 -14.11 2.63 5.88
CA ALA A 128 -14.37 2.73 4.45
C ALA A 128 -13.09 2.73 3.60
N ILE A 129 -11.93 3.01 4.19
CA ILE A 129 -10.63 3.01 3.49
C ILE A 129 -10.11 1.57 3.44
N ARG A 130 -9.96 1.05 2.22
CA ARG A 130 -9.53 -0.33 1.95
C ARG A 130 -8.10 -0.41 1.42
N HIS A 131 -7.67 0.62 0.69
CA HIS A 131 -6.38 0.63 0.00
C HIS A 131 -5.65 1.96 0.17
N ALA A 132 -4.56 1.93 0.93
CA ALA A 132 -3.56 2.98 1.03
C ALA A 132 -2.26 2.34 1.53
N GLY A 133 -1.10 2.80 1.06
CA GLY A 133 0.19 2.39 1.63
C GLY A 133 0.32 2.91 3.06
N SER A 134 0.23 4.23 3.22
CA SER A 134 0.16 4.90 4.53
C SER A 134 -1.03 5.86 4.56
N LEU A 135 -1.74 5.89 5.69
CA LEU A 135 -2.91 6.73 5.91
C LEU A 135 -2.63 7.76 7.01
N PHE A 136 -2.75 9.03 6.66
CA PHE A 136 -2.61 10.17 7.54
C PHE A 136 -3.99 10.75 7.88
N LEU A 137 -4.29 10.89 9.16
CA LEU A 137 -5.63 11.22 9.64
C LEU A 137 -5.70 12.64 10.22
N GLY A 138 -6.60 13.45 9.66
CA GLY A 138 -6.90 14.79 10.12
C GLY A 138 -5.96 15.86 9.58
N LYS A 139 -6.36 17.12 9.79
CA LYS A 139 -5.76 18.33 9.16
C LYS A 139 -4.35 18.70 9.66
N TYR A 140 -3.80 17.94 10.60
CA TYR A 140 -2.51 18.22 11.26
C TYR A 140 -1.53 17.04 11.17
N CYS A 141 -1.78 16.11 10.24
CA CYS A 141 -0.94 14.94 10.00
C CYS A 141 -0.42 14.98 8.56
N PRO A 142 0.56 15.84 8.23
CA PRO A 142 1.11 15.89 6.89
C PRO A 142 1.98 14.67 6.58
N GLU A 143 2.09 14.29 5.32
CA GLU A 143 2.97 13.21 4.80
C GLU A 143 4.37 13.25 5.43
N ALA A 144 4.99 14.43 5.49
CA ALA A 144 6.33 14.65 6.03
C ALA A 144 6.50 14.16 7.49
N LEU A 145 5.44 14.15 8.29
CA LEU A 145 5.50 13.61 9.64
C LEU A 145 5.78 12.10 9.64
N GLY A 146 5.15 11.37 8.70
CA GLY A 146 5.36 9.93 8.49
C GLY A 146 6.73 9.62 7.91
N ASP A 147 7.20 10.44 6.98
CA ASP A 147 8.48 10.25 6.31
C ASP A 147 9.69 10.34 7.25
N TYR A 148 9.56 11.08 8.35
CA TYR A 148 10.70 11.43 9.19
C TYR A 148 10.62 11.01 10.66
N LEU A 149 9.45 11.09 11.32
CA LEU A 149 9.44 11.04 12.80
C LEU A 149 8.34 10.19 13.43
N ALA A 150 7.16 10.04 12.82
CA ALA A 150 6.03 9.37 13.48
C ALA A 150 6.29 7.90 13.83
N GLY A 151 7.23 7.24 13.14
CA GLY A 151 7.60 5.85 13.37
C GLY A 151 7.20 4.85 12.28
N PRO A 152 6.10 5.03 11.51
CA PRO A 152 5.83 4.20 10.33
C PRO A 152 6.97 4.23 9.29
N ASN A 153 7.03 3.20 8.44
CA ASN A 153 8.04 3.10 7.39
C ASN A 153 7.59 3.85 6.13
N HIS A 154 8.47 4.64 5.52
CA HIS A 154 8.19 5.37 4.27
C HIS A 154 8.52 4.58 2.99
N THR A 155 8.93 3.31 3.10
CA THR A 155 9.07 2.43 1.93
C THR A 155 7.72 1.77 1.68
N LEU A 156 6.96 2.38 0.77
CA LEU A 156 5.54 2.09 0.58
C LEU A 156 5.23 1.54 -0.83
N PRO A 157 4.14 0.78 -0.97
CA PRO A 157 3.68 0.30 -2.26
C PRO A 157 3.14 1.46 -3.12
N THR A 158 3.73 1.68 -4.29
CA THR A 158 3.36 2.75 -5.22
C THR A 158 2.51 2.24 -6.40
N SER A 159 1.97 3.15 -7.21
CA SER A 159 1.35 2.85 -8.51
C SER A 159 0.19 1.86 -8.41
N GLY A 160 -0.64 2.01 -7.37
CA GLY A 160 -1.82 1.17 -7.15
C GLY A 160 -1.54 -0.21 -6.56
N THR A 161 -0.27 -0.50 -6.20
CA THR A 161 0.10 -1.80 -5.61
C THR A 161 -0.34 -1.95 -4.16
N ALA A 162 -0.78 -0.88 -3.49
CA ALA A 162 -1.41 -0.93 -2.16
C ALA A 162 -2.69 -1.80 -2.09
N ARG A 163 -3.19 -2.30 -3.24
CA ARG A 163 -4.26 -3.31 -3.28
C ARG A 163 -3.84 -4.69 -2.78
N PHE A 164 -2.56 -5.03 -2.92
CA PHE A 164 -2.05 -6.37 -2.66
C PHE A 164 -0.66 -6.39 -1.99
N SER A 165 -0.03 -5.24 -1.84
CA SER A 165 1.24 -5.06 -1.15
C SER A 165 1.06 -4.22 0.12
N SER A 166 1.96 -4.40 1.07
CA SER A 166 1.98 -3.66 2.35
C SER A 166 3.20 -2.74 2.43
N PRO A 167 3.19 -1.74 3.32
CA PRO A 167 4.39 -1.02 3.74
C PRO A 167 5.49 -1.98 4.18
N LEU A 168 6.75 -1.61 3.92
CA LEU A 168 7.89 -2.35 4.45
C LEU A 168 7.83 -2.40 5.98
N SER A 169 8.01 -3.60 6.53
CA SER A 169 7.85 -3.91 7.94
C SER A 169 8.89 -4.93 8.40
N VAL A 170 8.87 -5.27 9.69
CA VAL A 170 9.69 -6.38 10.22
C VAL A 170 9.34 -7.72 9.59
N ASP A 171 8.10 -7.89 9.10
CA ASP A 171 7.64 -9.13 8.48
C ASP A 171 8.36 -9.43 7.15
N ASP A 172 8.88 -8.41 6.47
CA ASP A 172 9.66 -8.54 5.23
C ASP A 172 11.07 -9.09 5.46
N PHE A 173 11.55 -9.06 6.71
CA PHE A 173 12.89 -9.51 7.09
C PHE A 173 12.88 -10.85 7.86
N VAL A 174 11.72 -11.48 8.01
CA VAL A 174 11.58 -12.78 8.67
C VAL A 174 11.08 -13.85 7.70
N LYS A 175 11.28 -15.12 8.07
CA LYS A 175 10.69 -16.26 7.38
C LYS A 175 9.84 -17.05 8.37
N LYS A 176 8.63 -17.40 7.95
CA LYS A 176 7.69 -18.19 8.76
C LYS A 176 7.89 -19.68 8.43
N SER A 177 8.31 -20.47 9.42
CA SER A 177 8.45 -21.92 9.30
C SER A 177 7.27 -22.62 9.97
N GLN A 178 6.68 -23.61 9.29
CA GLN A 178 5.61 -24.44 9.85
C GLN A 178 6.19 -25.72 10.44
N PHE A 179 5.64 -26.11 11.59
CA PHE A 179 6.03 -27.34 12.29
C PHE A 179 4.79 -28.19 12.51
N THR A 180 4.87 -29.46 12.09
CA THR A 180 3.80 -30.43 12.26
C THR A 180 4.36 -31.67 12.92
N TYR A 181 3.72 -32.11 13.99
CA TYR A 181 4.10 -33.32 14.73
C TYR A 181 2.87 -34.19 14.95
N TYR A 182 3.01 -35.48 14.66
CA TYR A 182 2.00 -36.51 14.90
C TYR A 182 2.60 -37.62 15.75
N THR A 183 1.85 -38.07 16.77
CA THR A 183 2.13 -39.34 17.43
C THR A 183 1.70 -40.50 16.52
N PRO A 184 2.19 -41.73 16.73
CA PRO A 184 1.74 -42.90 15.97
C PRO A 184 0.22 -43.10 16.02
N ALA A 185 -0.40 -42.90 17.20
CA ALA A 185 -1.84 -43.01 17.37
C ALA A 185 -2.60 -41.93 16.58
N ALA A 186 -2.13 -40.67 16.61
CA ALA A 186 -2.74 -39.60 15.85
C ALA A 186 -2.64 -39.85 14.33
N LEU A 187 -1.50 -40.36 13.85
CA LEU A 187 -1.32 -40.67 12.44
C LEU A 187 -2.25 -41.81 12.00
N SER A 188 -2.35 -42.85 12.83
CA SER A 188 -3.21 -44.01 12.56
C SER A 188 -4.68 -43.61 12.39
N ASN A 189 -5.15 -42.60 13.14
CA ASN A 189 -6.53 -42.12 13.04
C ASN A 189 -6.88 -41.42 11.72
N VAL A 190 -5.89 -40.93 10.96
CA VAL A 190 -6.10 -40.18 9.70
C VAL A 190 -5.46 -40.85 8.49
N ALA A 191 -4.79 -41.99 8.69
CA ALA A 191 -3.93 -42.60 7.69
C ALA A 191 -4.68 -43.04 6.42
N GLU A 192 -5.85 -43.66 6.60
CA GLU A 192 -6.67 -44.12 5.48
C GLU A 192 -7.21 -42.94 4.66
N ASP A 193 -7.63 -41.85 5.31
CA ASP A 193 -8.09 -40.63 4.63
C ASP A 193 -6.97 -39.99 3.82
N VAL A 194 -5.77 -39.87 4.40
CA VAL A 194 -4.61 -39.30 3.70
C VAL A 194 -4.21 -40.19 2.52
N ALA A 195 -4.21 -41.51 2.70
CA ALA A 195 -3.93 -42.44 1.62
C ALA A 195 -4.97 -42.33 0.50
N TYR A 196 -6.26 -42.25 0.85
CA TYR A 196 -7.34 -42.08 -0.10
C TYR A 196 -7.18 -40.82 -0.94
N PHE A 197 -6.91 -39.66 -0.32
CA PHE A 197 -6.67 -38.43 -1.07
C PHE A 197 -5.46 -38.56 -2.00
N ALA A 198 -4.35 -39.10 -1.51
CA ALA A 198 -3.15 -39.31 -2.32
C ALA A 198 -3.40 -40.26 -3.51
N GLU A 199 -4.19 -41.32 -3.33
CA GLU A 199 -4.57 -42.22 -4.42
C GLU A 199 -5.50 -41.56 -5.45
N LYS A 200 -6.43 -40.71 -5.03
CA LYS A 200 -7.28 -39.94 -5.96
C LYS A 200 -6.48 -38.94 -6.79
N GLU A 201 -5.35 -38.48 -6.29
CA GLU A 201 -4.38 -37.66 -7.04
C GLU A 201 -3.39 -38.50 -7.87
N GLY A 202 -3.46 -39.84 -7.81
CA GLY A 202 -2.53 -40.73 -8.50
C GLY A 202 -1.13 -40.81 -7.86
N LEU A 203 -1.00 -40.39 -6.61
CA LEU A 203 0.26 -40.33 -5.86
C LEU A 203 0.44 -41.54 -4.94
N SER A 204 0.50 -42.76 -5.50
CA SER A 204 0.57 -44.00 -4.71
C SER A 204 1.77 -44.06 -3.73
N ALA A 205 2.90 -43.41 -4.05
CA ALA A 205 4.03 -43.32 -3.13
C ALA A 205 3.74 -42.44 -1.89
N HIS A 206 2.94 -41.37 -2.04
CA HIS A 206 2.51 -40.54 -0.91
C HIS A 206 1.55 -41.33 -0.01
N ALA A 207 0.58 -42.04 -0.58
CA ALA A 207 -0.33 -42.92 0.15
C ALA A 207 0.46 -43.97 0.95
N ASN A 208 1.36 -44.68 0.27
CA ASN A 208 2.20 -45.70 0.91
C ASN A 208 3.07 -45.10 2.04
N SER A 209 3.57 -43.87 1.90
CA SER A 209 4.38 -43.22 2.94
C SER A 209 3.63 -43.12 4.29
N VAL A 210 2.31 -42.99 4.28
CA VAL A 210 1.51 -42.95 5.51
C VAL A 210 1.18 -44.37 5.97
N LEU A 211 0.73 -45.23 5.05
CA LEU A 211 0.28 -46.59 5.38
C LEU A 211 1.38 -47.44 6.03
N VAL A 212 2.64 -47.39 5.55
CA VAL A 212 3.76 -48.16 6.15
C VAL A 212 4.08 -47.80 7.60
N ARG A 213 3.58 -46.66 8.10
CA ARG A 213 3.75 -46.23 9.51
C ARG A 213 2.59 -46.66 10.40
N THR A 214 1.53 -47.20 9.81
CA THR A 214 0.36 -47.75 10.51
C THR A 214 0.31 -49.27 10.49
N ILE A 215 0.97 -49.88 9.50
CA ILE A 215 1.23 -51.31 9.47
C ILE A 215 2.27 -51.58 10.56
N GLY A 216 1.82 -52.07 11.72
CA GLY A 216 2.72 -52.44 12.81
C GLY A 216 3.79 -53.41 12.33
N GLU A 217 5.01 -53.25 12.83
CA GLU A 217 5.93 -54.38 12.92
C GLU A 217 5.17 -55.49 13.66
N THR A 218 4.77 -56.53 12.93
CA THR A 218 4.37 -57.79 13.54
C THR A 218 5.47 -58.18 14.53
N PRO A 219 5.14 -58.47 15.81
CA PRO A 219 6.09 -59.08 16.72
C PRO A 219 6.77 -60.32 16.13
#